data_AF-A0A7R9L8J5-F1
#
_entry.id   AF-A0A7R9L8J5-F1
#
_cell.length_a   1.000
_cell.length_b   1.000
_cell.length_c   1.000
_cell.angle_alpha   90.00
_cell.angle_beta   90.00
_cell.angle_gamma   90.00
#
_symmetry.space_group_name_H-M   'P 1'
#
loop_
_entity.id
_entity.type
_entity.pdbx_description
1 polymer ?
#
loop_
_entity_poly.entity_id
_entity_poly.type
_entity_poly.pdbx_seq_one_letter_code
_entity_poly.pdbx_strand_id
1 'polypeptide(L)' 'MFHVVDTVPKNIIKIHYPSGVDVSLGNELTPLSVKDEPTVQWPTEEGAYYTFIMTDPDAGARAEFKHWHV' A
#
# COMPACT_ATOMS: atom_id res chain seq x y z
N MET A 1 -14.08 14.15 -6.42
CA MET A 1 -14.01 12.74 -6.84
C MET A 1 -13.03 12.07 -5.89
N PHE A 2 -13.52 11.26 -4.96
CA PHE A 2 -12.68 10.47 -4.04
C PHE A 2 -12.54 9.11 -4.69
N HIS A 3 -11.39 8.82 -5.32
CA HIS A 3 -11.34 7.73 -6.30
C HIS A 3 -11.18 6.32 -5.70
N VAL A 4 -11.01 6.19 -4.37
CA VAL A 4 -10.76 4.89 -3.72
C VAL A 4 -11.45 4.74 -2.36
N VAL A 5 -11.37 5.77 -1.50
CA VAL A 5 -12.00 5.76 -0.16
C VAL A 5 -12.79 7.05 0.08
N ASP A 6 -13.94 6.93 0.74
CA ASP A 6 -14.81 8.08 1.05
C ASP A 6 -14.26 9.00 2.16
N THR A 7 -13.32 8.51 2.97
CA THR A 7 -12.73 9.27 4.09
C THR A 7 -11.23 9.00 4.18
N VAL A 8 -10.47 10.08 4.41
CA VAL A 8 -9.01 9.99 4.58
C VAL A 8 -8.68 9.23 5.87
N PRO A 9 -7.78 8.24 5.83
CA PRO A 9 -7.33 7.53 7.03
C PRO A 9 -6.71 8.45 8.08
N LYS A 10 -6.87 8.12 9.36
CA LYS A 10 -6.31 8.90 10.47
C LYS A 10 -4.80 8.73 10.64
N ASN A 11 -4.26 7.59 10.22
CA ASN A 11 -2.86 7.21 10.38
C ASN A 11 -2.23 6.92 9.03
N ILE A 12 -0.96 7.26 8.88
CA ILE A 12 -0.14 6.90 7.72
C ILE A 12 0.49 5.54 8.00
N ILE A 13 0.40 4.63 7.04
CA ILE A 13 1.09 3.34 7.07
C ILE A 13 2.53 3.56 6.60
N LYS A 14 3.51 3.08 7.37
CA LYS A 14 4.92 3.09 6.97
C LYS A 14 5.21 1.83 6.18
N ILE A 15 5.68 1.99 4.94
CA ILE A 15 6.02 0.89 4.05
C ILE A 15 7.47 1.09 3.61
N HIS A 16 8.32 0.11 3.93
CA HIS A 16 9.74 0.12 3.60
C HIS A 16 10.10 -1.10 2.76
N TYR A 17 10.67 -0.89 1.58
CA TYR A 17 11.14 -1.97 0.72
C TYR A 17 12.59 -2.36 1.02
N PRO A 18 12.98 -3.64 0.90
CA PRO A 18 14.36 -4.09 1.10
C PRO A 18 15.39 -3.42 0.18
N SER A 19 14.94 -2.84 -0.94
CA SER A 19 15.75 -2.05 -1.86
C SER A 19 16.21 -0.70 -1.26
N GLY A 20 15.74 -0.35 -0.05
CA GLY A 20 16.09 0.87 0.67
C GLY A 20 15.18 2.06 0.34
N VAL A 21 14.05 1.84 -0.33
CA VAL A 21 13.08 2.89 -0.65
C VAL A 21 11.89 2.86 0.30
N ASP A 22 11.44 4.04 0.69
CA ASP A 22 10.23 4.25 1.49
C ASP A 22 9.07 4.71 0.61
N VAL A 23 7.88 4.19 0.87
CA VAL A 23 6.65 4.74 0.28
C VAL A 23 6.22 5.96 1.07
N SER A 24 6.06 7.08 0.38
CA SER A 24 5.74 8.40 0.91
C SER A 24 4.65 9.06 0.07
N LEU A 25 3.39 8.79 0.41
CA LEU A 25 2.18 9.51 -0.07
C LEU A 25 2.21 9.93 -1.55
N GLY A 26 2.50 8.99 -2.45
CA GLY A 26 2.50 9.24 -3.90
C GLY A 26 3.87 9.59 -4.51
N ASN A 27 4.97 9.30 -3.82
CA ASN A 27 6.29 9.31 -4.45
C ASN A 27 6.38 8.26 -5.56
N GLU A 28 7.09 8.59 -6.63
CA GLU A 28 7.31 7.67 -7.74
C GLU A 28 8.37 6.63 -7.35
N LEU A 29 8.03 5.36 -7.52
CA LEU A 29 8.92 4.23 -7.29
C LEU A 29 9.10 3.43 -8.58
N THR A 30 10.28 2.83 -8.75
CA THR A 30 10.57 2.02 -9.94
C THR A 30 10.11 0.57 -9.76
N PRO A 31 9.72 -0.15 -10.84
CA PRO A 31 9.34 -1.56 -10.74
C PRO A 31 10.41 -2.45 -10.09
N LEU A 32 11.69 -2.11 -10.27
CA LEU A 32 12.81 -2.85 -9.68
C LEU A 32 12.90 -2.65 -8.16
N SER A 33 12.59 -1.46 -7.67
CA SER A 33 12.67 -1.14 -6.25
C SER A 33 11.52 -1.71 -5.42
N VAL A 34 10.38 -2.04 -6.06
CA VAL A 34 9.18 -2.57 -5.38
C VAL A 34 8.93 -4.06 -5.66
N LYS A 35 9.96 -4.78 -6.11
CA LYS A 35 9.86 -6.18 -6.51
C LYS A 35 9.61 -7.13 -5.33
N ASP A 36 10.26 -6.86 -4.20
CA ASP A 36 10.26 -7.74 -3.02
C ASP A 36 9.27 -7.26 -1.96
N GLU A 37 8.96 -8.14 -0.99
CA GLU A 37 8.07 -7.84 0.14
C GLU A 37 8.52 -6.59 0.93
N PRO A 38 7.68 -5.56 1.07
CA PRO A 38 7.98 -4.48 1.99
C PRO A 38 7.65 -4.88 3.42
N THR A 39 8.34 -4.24 4.37
CA THR A 39 7.90 -4.21 5.77
C THR A 39 6.82 -3.14 5.94
N VAL A 40 5.69 -3.52 6.52
CA VAL A 40 4.53 -2.65 6.72
C VAL A 40 4.29 -2.43 8.22
N GLN A 41 4.17 -1.18 8.65
CA GLN A 41 3.97 -0.82 10.05
C GLN A 41 2.89 0.27 10.21
N TRP A 42 1.93 0.02 11.09
CA TRP A 42 0.94 0.99 11.54
C TRP A 42 0.56 0.70 13.00
N PRO A 43 -0.07 1.66 13.71
CA PRO A 43 -0.55 1.41 15.07
C PRO A 43 -1.59 0.28 15.10
N THR A 44 -1.34 -0.76 15.90
CA THR A 44 -2.22 -1.92 16.08
C THR A 44 -2.59 -2.10 17.55
N GLU A 45 -3.74 -2.74 17.79
CA GLU A 45 -4.26 -3.13 19.09
C GLU A 45 -4.18 -4.64 19.24
N GLU A 46 -3.79 -5.12 20.43
CA GLU A 46 -3.67 -6.55 20.70
C GLU A 46 -5.04 -7.23 20.64
N GLY A 47 -5.13 -8.35 19.91
CA GLY A 47 -6.38 -9.11 19.73
C GLY A 47 -7.32 -8.57 18.65
N ALA A 48 -6.98 -7.45 17.99
CA ALA A 48 -7.71 -6.94 16.84
C ALA A 48 -7.20 -7.56 15.53
N TYR A 49 -8.12 -7.76 14.58
CA TYR A 49 -7.80 -8.16 13.21
C TYR A 49 -7.84 -6.92 12.30
N TYR A 50 -6.88 -6.85 11.39
CA TYR A 50 -6.75 -5.76 10.42
C TYR A 50 -6.73 -6.33 9.02
N THR A 51 -7.26 -5.58 8.06
CA THR A 51 -7.18 -5.91 6.64
C THR A 51 -6.31 -4.88 5.96
N PHE A 52 -5.29 -5.33 5.22
CA PHE A 52 -4.43 -4.45 4.44
C PHE A 52 -4.75 -4.60 2.95
N ILE A 53 -5.05 -3.48 2.29
CA ILE A 53 -5.42 -3.46 0.86
C ILE A 53 -4.47 -2.53 0.12
N MET A 54 -3.68 -3.10 -0.79
CA MET A 54 -2.97 -2.35 -1.81
C MET A 54 -3.84 -2.28 -3.06
N THR A 55 -4.16 -1.08 -3.52
CA THR A 55 -5.04 -0.85 -4.68
C THR A 55 -4.43 0.18 -5.61
N ASP A 56 -4.53 -0.08 -6.91
CA ASP A 56 -4.11 0.81 -7.99
C ASP A 56 -5.35 1.20 -8.80
N PRO A 57 -5.94 2.39 -8.56
CA PRO A 57 -7.12 2.85 -9.28
C PRO A 57 -6.82 3.29 -10.72
N ASP A 58 -5.55 3.46 -11.07
CA ASP A 58 -5.10 3.95 -12.38
C ASP A 58 -4.72 2.80 -13.33
N ALA A 59 -4.80 1.55 -12.85
CA ALA A 59 -4.77 0.37 -13.68
C ALA A 59 -6.00 0.38 -14.61
N GLY A 60 -5.81 0.77 -15.88
CA GLY A 60 -6.84 0.64 -16.91
C GLY A 60 -7.38 -0.79 -17.00
N ALA A 61 -8.48 -1.00 -17.74
CA ALA A 61 -9.26 -2.26 -17.82
C ALA A 61 -8.51 -3.54 -18.26
N ARG A 62 -7.18 -3.53 -18.35
CA ARG A 62 -6.33 -4.71 -18.53
C ARG A 62 -5.60 -5.03 -17.23
N ALA A 63 -6.11 -6.08 -16.60
CA ALA A 63 -5.51 -6.86 -15.52
C ALA A 63 -5.44 -6.15 -14.16
N GLU A 64 -6.49 -6.39 -13.38
CA GLU A 64 -6.44 -6.38 -11.92
C GLU A 64 -5.37 -7.39 -11.46
N PHE A 65 -4.10 -7.02 -11.48
CA PHE A 65 -3.08 -7.74 -10.74
C PHE A 65 -3.29 -7.39 -9.27
N LYS A 66 -4.02 -8.25 -8.57
CA LYS A 66 -4.14 -8.25 -7.11
C LYS A 66 -2.73 -8.40 -6.55
N HIS A 67 -2.09 -7.26 -6.25
CA HIS A 67 -0.67 -7.27 -5.98
C HIS A 67 -0.39 -8.01 -4.68
N TRP A 68 -1.06 -7.75 -3.55
CA TRP A 68 -1.06 -8.60 -2.35
C TRP A 68 -2.36 -8.52 -1.54
N HIS A 69 -2.76 -9.63 -0.93
CA HIS A 69 -3.87 -9.74 0.01
C HIS A 69 -3.42 -10.51 1.26
N VAL A 70 -3.53 -9.86 2.42
CA VAL A 70 -3.44 -10.51 3.74
C VAL A 70 -4.56 -9.99 4.63
#